data_AF-A0A3C0ITZ1-F1
#
_entry.id   AF-A0A3C0ITZ1-F1
#
_cell.length_a   1.000
_cell.length_b   1.000
_cell.length_c   1.000
_cell.angle_alpha   90.00
_cell.angle_beta   90.00
_cell.angle_gamma   90.00
#
_symmetry.space_group_name_H-M   'P 1'
#
loop_
_entity.id
_entity.type
_entity.pdbx_description
1 polymer ?
#
loop_
_entity_poly.entity_id
_entity_poly.type
_entity_poly.pdbx_seq_one_letter_code
_entity_poly.pdbx_strand_id
1 'polypeptide(L)'
;MAGMYLHIPFCSKACHYCNFHFSTTHSLLPAMVAAMQQELLLRKHYLPQGTTLNTIYFGGGTPSILNPAQLLALLATIQQHYNVAADAEITLEANPDNINATQLQAWKNAGVNRLSIGIQSFAEVDLQWMNRAHNATQALDSIRLAQEAGFHNLTIDLIYGTPTLTD
;
A
#
# COMPACT_ATOMS: atom_id res chain seq x y z
N MET A 1 5.33 19.29 9.85
CA MET A 1 5.59 17.84 9.80
C MET A 1 5.64 17.45 8.33
N ALA A 2 6.76 16.93 7.83
CA ALA A 2 6.89 16.57 6.42
C ALA A 2 6.55 15.09 6.21
N GLY A 3 5.86 14.80 5.12
CA GLY A 3 5.50 13.44 4.71
C GLY A 3 5.91 13.19 3.27
N MET A 4 6.22 11.94 2.95
CA MET A 4 6.54 11.49 1.59
C MET A 4 5.48 10.51 1.11
N TYR A 5 4.89 10.80 -0.04
CA TYR A 5 3.93 9.91 -0.69
C TYR A 5 4.56 9.30 -1.94
N LEU A 6 4.46 7.98 -2.09
CA LEU A 6 4.85 7.24 -3.28
C LEU A 6 3.59 6.62 -3.90
N HIS A 7 3.26 7.06 -5.10
CA HIS A 7 2.13 6.56 -5.86
C HIS A 7 2.53 5.32 -6.66
N ILE A 8 1.99 4.14 -6.35
CA ILE A 8 2.21 2.89 -7.08
C ILE A 8 1.00 2.62 -7.97
N PRO A 9 1.02 2.97 -9.28
CA PRO A 9 -0.17 2.98 -10.13
C PRO A 9 -0.46 1.60 -10.75
N PHE A 10 -0.32 0.52 -9.98
CA PHE A 10 -0.53 -0.85 -10.48
C PHE A 10 -1.52 -1.61 -9.60
N CYS A 11 -2.46 -2.31 -10.23
CA CYS A 11 -3.45 -3.15 -9.58
C CYS A 11 -3.44 -4.54 -10.22
N SER A 12 -3.79 -5.59 -9.48
CA SER A 12 -3.98 -6.92 -10.06
C SER A 12 -5.24 -6.99 -10.94
N LYS A 13 -6.23 -6.15 -10.62
CA LYS A 13 -7.57 -6.18 -11.22
C LYS A 13 -8.20 -4.78 -11.21
N ALA A 14 -9.00 -4.47 -12.22
CA ALA A 14 -9.75 -3.23 -12.32
C ALA A 14 -11.10 -3.36 -11.57
N CYS A 15 -11.25 -2.60 -10.47
CA CYS A 15 -12.50 -2.56 -9.71
C CYS A 15 -13.51 -1.62 -10.38
N HIS A 16 -14.78 -1.98 -10.43
CA HIS A 16 -15.81 -1.23 -11.16
C HIS A 16 -16.08 0.17 -10.59
N TYR A 17 -15.84 0.37 -9.29
CA TYR A 17 -16.06 1.66 -8.62
C TYR A 17 -14.83 2.60 -8.68
N CYS A 18 -13.65 2.08 -9.06
CA CYS A 18 -12.39 2.78 -8.80
C CYS A 18 -12.15 3.90 -9.83
N ASN A 19 -12.00 5.13 -9.36
CA ASN A 19 -11.63 6.29 -10.19
C ASN A 19 -10.15 6.69 -10.09
N PHE A 20 -9.36 5.96 -9.28
CA PHE A 20 -7.94 6.25 -9.11
C PHE A 20 -7.15 5.95 -10.38
N HIS A 21 -5.99 6.58 -10.52
CA HIS A 21 -5.08 6.27 -11.62
C HIS A 21 -4.37 4.94 -11.37
N PHE A 22 -4.61 3.94 -12.23
CA PHE A 22 -3.94 2.64 -12.17
C PHE A 22 -3.79 1.98 -13.54
N SER A 23 -2.92 0.97 -13.58
CA SER A 23 -2.71 0.03 -14.68
C SER A 23 -2.82 -1.41 -14.16
N THR A 24 -3.45 -2.29 -14.93
CA THR A 24 -3.43 -3.73 -14.64
C THR A 24 -2.27 -4.47 -15.30
N THR A 25 -1.45 -3.78 -16.08
CA THR A 25 -0.27 -4.33 -16.75
C THR A 25 0.99 -4.04 -15.93
N HIS A 26 1.65 -5.08 -15.42
CA HIS A 26 2.80 -4.94 -14.51
C HIS A 26 4.17 -4.97 -15.20
N SER A 27 4.24 -5.07 -16.53
CA SER A 27 5.51 -5.14 -17.27
C SER A 27 6.42 -3.92 -17.02
N LEU A 28 5.83 -2.76 -16.73
CA LEU A 28 6.54 -1.52 -16.43
C LEU A 28 6.85 -1.32 -14.94
N LEU A 29 6.38 -2.21 -14.05
CA LEU A 29 6.54 -2.05 -12.61
C LEU A 29 8.03 -1.99 -12.19
N PRO A 30 8.93 -2.87 -12.67
CA PRO A 30 10.36 -2.76 -12.36
C PRO A 30 10.98 -1.45 -12.85
N ALA A 31 10.61 -1.00 -14.05
CA ALA A 31 11.09 0.26 -14.61
C ALA A 31 10.58 1.47 -13.82
N MET A 32 9.33 1.43 -13.35
CA MET A 32 8.73 2.47 -12.50
C MET A 32 9.46 2.57 -11.15
N VAL A 33 9.74 1.44 -10.50
CA VAL A 33 10.50 1.42 -9.23
C VAL A 33 11.89 2.04 -9.42
N ALA A 34 12.59 1.67 -10.49
CA ALA A 34 13.90 2.25 -10.81
C ALA A 34 13.81 3.77 -11.08
N ALA A 35 12.76 4.20 -11.81
CA ALA A 35 12.52 5.61 -12.07
C ALA A 35 12.21 6.41 -10.78
N MET A 36 11.43 5.84 -9.86
CA MET A 36 11.16 6.44 -8.55
C MET A 36 12.43 6.61 -7.72
N GLN A 37 13.33 5.62 -7.71
CA GLN A 37 14.63 5.75 -7.04
C GLN A 37 15.46 6.88 -7.65
N GLN A 38 15.46 7.01 -8.97
CA GLN A 38 16.14 8.10 -9.65
C GLN A 38 15.50 9.46 -9.32
N GLU A 39 14.16 9.54 -9.26
CA GLU A 39 13.47 10.76 -8.86
C GLU A 39 13.82 11.16 -7.43
N LEU A 40 13.86 10.20 -6.49
CA LEU A 40 14.27 10.46 -5.11
C LEU A 40 15.66 11.11 -5.03
N LEU A 41 16.60 10.70 -5.89
CA LEU A 41 17.93 11.30 -5.98
C LEU A 41 17.88 12.73 -6.54
N LEU A 42 17.14 12.93 -7.64
CA LEU A 42 17.01 14.24 -8.29
C LEU A 42 16.30 15.26 -7.40
N ARG A 43 15.38 14.80 -6.56
CA ARG A 43 14.53 15.63 -5.70
C ARG A 43 15.06 15.81 -4.28
N LYS A 44 16.20 15.23 -3.89
CA LYS A 44 16.70 15.25 -2.50
C LYS A 44 16.87 16.66 -1.90
N HIS A 45 17.03 17.70 -2.72
CA HIS A 45 17.15 19.09 -2.30
C HIS A 45 15.84 19.90 -2.37
N TYR A 46 14.72 19.25 -2.70
CA TYR A 46 13.40 19.90 -2.76
C TYR A 46 12.93 20.35 -1.37
N LEU A 47 13.19 19.54 -0.34
CA LEU A 47 12.88 19.89 1.04
C LEU A 47 13.94 20.84 1.60
N PRO A 48 13.55 21.81 2.44
CA PRO A 48 14.50 22.64 3.17
C PRO A 48 15.52 21.79 3.94
N GLN A 49 16.77 22.23 3.98
CA GLN A 49 17.82 21.54 4.72
C GLN A 49 17.42 21.36 6.19
N GLY A 50 17.64 20.15 6.73
CA GLY A 50 17.27 19.81 8.10
C GLY A 50 15.81 19.37 8.28
N THR A 51 15.00 19.33 7.21
CA THR A 51 13.64 18.77 7.27
C THR A 51 13.70 17.28 7.60
N THR A 52 12.97 16.89 8.65
CA THR A 52 12.76 15.49 9.02
C THR A 52 11.44 14.99 8.45
N LEU A 53 11.48 13.83 7.78
CA LEU A 53 10.29 13.10 7.36
C LEU A 53 9.73 12.31 8.54
N ASN A 54 8.46 12.55 8.85
CA ASN A 54 7.75 11.85 9.92
C ASN A 54 6.82 10.77 9.39
N THR A 55 6.45 10.83 8.11
CA THR A 55 5.60 9.83 7.47
C THR A 55 6.10 9.47 6.08
N ILE A 56 5.99 8.18 5.73
CA ILE A 56 6.17 7.65 4.39
C ILE A 56 4.92 6.83 4.07
N TYR A 57 4.25 7.17 2.98
CA TYR A 57 2.99 6.55 2.61
C TYR A 57 3.09 5.99 1.19
N PHE A 58 2.96 4.68 1.06
CA PHE A 58 2.82 4.01 -0.24
C PHE A 58 1.33 3.83 -0.51
N GLY A 59 0.82 4.49 -1.55
CA GLY A 59 -0.59 4.40 -1.96
C GLY A 59 -0.77 4.37 -3.46
N GLY A 60 -2.02 4.44 -3.93
CA GLY A 60 -2.33 4.66 -5.35
C GLY A 60 -3.22 3.55 -5.93
N GLY A 61 -2.63 2.66 -6.73
CA GLY A 61 -3.31 1.45 -7.17
C GLY A 61 -3.32 0.40 -6.07
N THR A 62 -2.28 -0.44 -6.02
CA THR A 62 -2.10 -1.46 -4.97
C THR A 62 -0.62 -1.64 -4.67
N PRO A 63 -0.05 -0.84 -3.75
CA PRO A 63 1.35 -0.92 -3.35
C PRO A 63 1.80 -2.29 -2.84
N SER A 64 0.90 -3.09 -2.24
CA SER A 64 1.19 -4.46 -1.80
C SER A 64 1.57 -5.45 -2.93
N ILE A 65 1.47 -5.04 -4.20
CA ILE A 65 1.98 -5.80 -5.35
C ILE A 65 3.51 -5.72 -5.47
N LEU A 66 4.13 -4.67 -4.91
CA LEU A 66 5.59 -4.59 -4.88
C LEU A 66 6.16 -5.83 -4.23
N ASN A 67 7.13 -6.47 -4.90
CA ASN A 67 7.85 -7.57 -4.26
C ASN A 67 8.71 -7.01 -3.11
N PRO A 68 9.09 -7.86 -2.14
CA PRO A 68 9.88 -7.42 -0.97
C PRO A 68 11.16 -6.65 -1.33
N ALA A 69 11.86 -7.06 -2.39
CA ALA A 69 13.09 -6.40 -2.81
C ALA A 69 12.84 -4.98 -3.35
N GLN A 70 11.73 -4.76 -4.07
CA GLN A 70 11.35 -3.46 -4.60
C GLN A 70 10.96 -2.48 -3.49
N LEU A 71 10.14 -2.92 -2.54
CA LEU A 71 9.77 -2.10 -1.39
C LEU A 71 10.99 -1.72 -0.54
N LEU A 72 11.86 -2.71 -0.27
CA LEU A 72 13.10 -2.48 0.47
C LEU A 72 14.03 -1.50 -0.27
N ALA A 73 14.17 -1.63 -1.59
CA ALA A 73 15.01 -0.74 -2.39
C ALA A 73 14.51 0.72 -2.33
N LEU A 74 13.20 0.96 -2.41
CA LEU A 74 12.61 2.29 -2.27
C LEU A 74 12.88 2.86 -0.87
N LEU A 75 12.56 2.11 0.19
CA LEU A 75 12.77 2.55 1.57
C LEU A 75 14.24 2.82 1.89
N ALA A 76 15.15 1.95 1.46
CA ALA A 76 16.59 2.15 1.63
C ALA A 76 17.08 3.42 0.91
N THR A 77 16.56 3.69 -0.30
CA THR A 77 16.89 4.90 -1.05
C THR A 77 16.40 6.15 -0.32
N ILE A 78 15.19 6.12 0.26
CA ILE A 78 14.66 7.21 1.07
C ILE A 78 15.54 7.44 2.30
N GLN A 79 15.84 6.39 3.08
CA GLN A 79 16.65 6.47 4.30
C GLN A 79 18.09 6.95 4.02
N GLN A 80 18.65 6.63 2.86
CA GLN A 80 19.99 7.05 2.46
C GLN A 80 20.08 8.55 2.12
N HIS A 81 18.99 9.13 1.60
CA HIS A 81 19.02 10.48 1.03
C HIS A 81 18.17 11.52 1.77
N TYR A 82 17.30 11.09 2.68
CA TYR A 82 16.40 11.94 3.45
C TYR A 82 16.57 11.65 4.93
N ASN A 83 16.41 12.68 5.76
CA ASN A 83 16.37 12.52 7.22
C ASN A 83 14.99 11.98 7.62
N VAL A 84 14.91 10.70 7.97
CA VAL A 84 13.66 10.04 8.42
C VAL A 84 13.69 9.92 9.93
N ALA A 85 12.59 10.30 10.59
CA ALA A 85 12.47 10.13 12.03
C ALA A 85 12.55 8.64 12.42
N ALA A 86 13.18 8.32 13.55
CA ALA A 86 13.33 6.93 14.01
C ALA A 86 11.98 6.26 14.31
N ASP A 87 10.97 7.05 14.66
CA ASP A 87 9.59 6.66 14.93
C ASP A 87 8.62 7.03 13.79
N ALA A 88 9.15 7.28 12.57
CA ALA A 88 8.31 7.64 11.43
C ALA A 88 7.24 6.58 11.15
N GLU A 89 6.03 7.03 10.83
CA GLU A 89 4.98 6.15 10.35
C GLU A 89 5.27 5.75 8.90
N ILE A 90 5.36 4.45 8.63
CA ILE A 90 5.55 3.88 7.30
C ILE A 90 4.30 3.07 6.98
N THR A 91 3.42 3.67 6.17
CA THR A 91 2.15 3.08 5.75
C THR A 91 2.29 2.39 4.40
N LEU A 92 1.74 1.17 4.30
CA LEU A 92 1.51 0.47 3.04
C LEU A 92 0.01 0.22 2.83
N GLU A 93 -0.55 0.71 1.72
CA GLU A 93 -1.87 0.24 1.26
C GLU A 93 -1.78 -1.19 0.73
N ALA A 94 -2.70 -2.05 1.17
CA ALA A 94 -2.73 -3.45 0.80
C ALA A 94 -4.13 -3.93 0.41
N ASN A 95 -4.20 -4.83 -0.57
CA ASN A 95 -5.40 -5.61 -0.82
C ASN A 95 -5.35 -6.95 -0.08
N PRO A 96 -6.52 -7.50 0.35
CA PRO A 96 -6.57 -8.77 1.06
C PRO A 96 -5.93 -9.96 0.32
N ASP A 97 -6.00 -9.99 -1.02
CA ASP A 97 -5.38 -11.05 -1.84
C ASP A 97 -3.84 -11.04 -1.83
N ASN A 98 -3.21 -9.96 -1.33
CA ASN A 98 -1.75 -9.87 -1.21
C ASN A 98 -1.27 -10.15 0.22
N ILE A 99 -2.19 -10.36 1.17
CA ILE A 99 -1.87 -10.55 2.58
C ILE A 99 -1.71 -12.05 2.87
N ASN A 100 -0.50 -12.42 3.25
CA ASN A 100 -0.16 -13.73 3.81
C ASN A 100 1.02 -13.57 4.78
N ALA A 101 1.32 -14.61 5.56
CA ALA A 101 2.37 -14.56 6.58
C ALA A 101 3.74 -14.13 6.03
N THR A 102 4.12 -14.63 4.85
CA THR A 102 5.40 -14.29 4.19
C THR A 102 5.47 -12.81 3.83
N GLN A 103 4.41 -12.28 3.22
CA GLN A 103 4.35 -10.87 2.82
C GLN A 103 4.31 -9.92 4.02
N LEU A 104 3.52 -10.26 5.04
CA LEU A 104 3.45 -9.48 6.28
C LEU A 104 4.83 -9.39 6.97
N GLN A 105 5.54 -10.52 7.07
CA GLN A 105 6.88 -10.54 7.64
C GLN A 105 7.86 -9.71 6.78
N ALA A 106 7.76 -9.82 5.46
CA ALA A 106 8.60 -9.04 4.55
C ALA A 106 8.36 -7.52 4.70
N TRP A 107 7.11 -7.08 4.81
CA TRP A 107 6.78 -5.67 5.01
C TRP A 107 7.28 -5.15 6.36
N LYS A 108 7.13 -5.92 7.45
CA LYS A 108 7.70 -5.55 8.76
C LYS A 108 9.22 -5.44 8.70
N ASN A 109 9.89 -6.40 8.07
CA ASN A 109 11.34 -6.39 7.92
C ASN A 109 11.82 -5.19 7.09
N ALA A 110 11.02 -4.73 6.14
CA ALA A 110 11.30 -3.51 5.37
C ALA A 110 11.08 -2.22 6.19
N GLY A 111 10.39 -2.29 7.34
CA GLY A 111 10.11 -1.16 8.22
C GLY A 111 8.67 -0.65 8.18
N VAL A 112 7.77 -1.28 7.41
CA VAL A 112 6.33 -0.94 7.42
C VAL A 112 5.78 -1.20 8.81
N ASN A 113 5.10 -0.21 9.38
CA ASN A 113 4.54 -0.26 10.72
C ASN A 113 3.04 0.10 10.78
N ARG A 114 2.44 0.47 9.64
CA ARG A 114 1.01 0.68 9.47
C ARG A 114 0.51 0.08 8.15
N LEU A 115 -0.68 -0.53 8.17
CA LEU A 115 -1.36 -0.96 6.93
C LEU A 115 -2.70 -0.23 6.77
N SER A 116 -3.05 0.07 5.52
CA SER A 116 -4.43 0.43 5.15
C SER A 116 -4.96 -0.65 4.20
N ILE A 117 -6.00 -1.37 4.62
CA ILE A 117 -6.49 -2.55 3.91
C ILE A 117 -7.77 -2.24 3.15
N GLY A 118 -7.74 -2.38 1.82
CA GLY A 118 -8.88 -2.12 0.96
C GLY A 118 -9.93 -3.24 1.00
N ILE A 119 -10.72 -3.35 2.07
CA ILE A 119 -11.73 -4.40 2.27
C ILE A 119 -12.98 -4.16 1.41
N GLN A 120 -13.48 -2.93 1.45
CA GLN A 120 -14.66 -2.39 0.77
C GLN A 120 -16.00 -2.97 1.23
N SER A 121 -16.12 -4.30 1.33
CA SER A 121 -17.29 -4.97 1.92
C SER A 121 -16.89 -6.32 2.53
N PHE A 122 -17.69 -6.78 3.48
CA PHE A 122 -17.63 -8.14 4.03
C PHE A 122 -18.68 -9.06 3.40
N ALA A 123 -19.53 -8.56 2.51
CA ALA A 123 -20.51 -9.34 1.78
C ALA A 123 -19.97 -9.77 0.42
N GLU A 124 -20.01 -11.08 0.15
CA GLU A 124 -19.49 -11.68 -1.08
C GLU A 124 -20.14 -11.08 -2.34
N VAL A 125 -21.46 -10.84 -2.30
CA VAL A 125 -22.22 -10.27 -3.42
C VAL A 125 -21.74 -8.86 -3.81
N ASP A 126 -21.36 -8.04 -2.83
CA ASP A 126 -20.83 -6.70 -3.07
C ASP A 126 -19.45 -6.77 -3.72
N LEU A 127 -18.58 -7.65 -3.20
CA LEU A 127 -17.21 -7.82 -3.71
C LEU A 127 -17.21 -8.31 -5.17
N GLN A 128 -18.11 -9.24 -5.49
CA GLN A 128 -18.32 -9.72 -6.85
C GLN A 128 -18.83 -8.60 -7.76
N TRP A 129 -19.83 -7.83 -7.33
CA TRP A 129 -20.35 -6.69 -8.09
C TRP A 129 -19.27 -5.62 -8.34
N MET A 130 -18.46 -5.31 -7.32
CA MET A 130 -17.33 -4.37 -7.41
C MET A 130 -16.15 -4.91 -8.26
N ASN A 131 -16.18 -6.18 -8.67
CA ASN A 131 -15.11 -6.87 -9.37
C ASN A 131 -13.80 -6.94 -8.58
N ARG A 132 -13.89 -7.11 -7.27
CA ARG A 132 -12.73 -7.27 -6.38
C ARG A 132 -11.95 -8.56 -6.71
N ALA A 133 -10.67 -8.59 -6.31
CA ALA A 133 -9.80 -9.75 -6.46
C ALA A 133 -9.92 -10.72 -5.27
N HIS A 134 -10.40 -10.23 -4.13
CA HIS A 134 -10.59 -10.99 -2.90
C HIS A 134 -12.06 -11.33 -2.64
N ASN A 135 -12.29 -12.36 -1.83
CA ASN A 135 -13.61 -12.78 -1.35
C ASN A 135 -13.84 -12.39 0.13
N ALA A 136 -15.06 -12.59 0.64
CA ALA A 136 -15.45 -12.21 1.99
C ALA A 136 -14.59 -12.87 3.09
N THR A 137 -14.21 -14.13 2.89
CA THR A 137 -13.33 -14.86 3.82
C THR A 137 -11.94 -14.23 3.86
N GLN A 138 -11.35 -13.92 2.70
CA GLN A 138 -10.05 -13.26 2.60
C GLN A 138 -10.07 -11.86 3.22
N ALA A 139 -11.18 -11.13 3.10
CA ALA A 139 -11.35 -9.85 3.78
C ALA A 139 -11.15 -9.98 5.29
N LEU A 140 -11.89 -10.91 5.93
CA LEU A 140 -11.77 -11.17 7.37
C LEU A 140 -10.39 -11.71 7.76
N ASP A 141 -9.89 -12.71 7.03
CA ASP A 141 -8.61 -13.33 7.29
C ASP A 141 -7.44 -12.36 7.17
N SER A 142 -7.50 -11.40 6.24
CA SER A 142 -6.42 -10.42 6.05
C SER A 142 -6.23 -9.52 7.28
N ILE A 143 -7.32 -9.14 7.96
CA ILE A 143 -7.28 -8.36 9.20
C ILE A 143 -6.66 -9.20 10.31
N ARG A 144 -7.16 -10.44 10.48
CA ARG A 144 -6.66 -11.37 11.50
C ARG A 144 -5.17 -11.65 11.32
N LEU A 145 -4.74 -12.00 10.10
CA LEU A 145 -3.34 -12.28 9.77
C LEU A 145 -2.45 -11.07 10.03
N ALA A 146 -2.89 -9.85 9.67
CA ALA A 146 -2.13 -8.64 9.94
C ALA A 146 -1.93 -8.40 11.44
N GLN A 147 -2.98 -8.59 12.24
CA GLN A 147 -2.91 -8.49 13.70
C GLN A 147 -2.02 -9.56 14.32
N GLU A 148 -2.13 -10.82 13.87
CA GLU A 148 -1.27 -11.95 14.30
C GLU A 148 0.20 -11.71 13.96
N ALA A 149 0.49 -11.06 12.83
CA ALA A 149 1.83 -10.63 12.47
C ALA A 149 2.33 -9.42 13.29
N GLY A 150 1.48 -8.83 14.14
CA GLY A 150 1.82 -7.72 15.02
C GLY A 150 1.67 -6.33 14.39
N PHE A 151 0.87 -6.19 13.33
CA PHE A 151 0.40 -4.87 12.89
C PHE A 151 -0.80 -4.46 13.73
N HIS A 152 -0.59 -3.52 14.65
CA HIS A 152 -1.65 -2.98 15.50
C HIS A 152 -2.19 -1.63 14.99
N ASN A 153 -1.42 -0.93 14.15
CA ASN A 153 -1.86 0.28 13.47
C ASN A 153 -2.44 -0.11 12.10
N LEU A 154 -3.76 -0.24 12.04
CA LEU A 154 -4.49 -0.72 10.87
C LEU A 154 -5.67 0.21 10.58
N THR A 155 -5.90 0.49 9.29
CA THR A 155 -7.20 0.96 8.79
C THR A 155 -7.79 -0.03 7.82
N ILE A 156 -9.12 -0.02 7.71
CA ILE A 156 -9.84 -0.70 6.64
C ILE A 156 -10.69 0.32 5.89
N ASP A 157 -10.75 0.18 4.57
CA ASP A 157 -11.65 0.99 3.74
C ASP A 157 -12.97 0.24 3.56
N LEU A 158 -14.09 0.94 3.71
CA LEU A 158 -15.43 0.41 3.50
C LEU A 158 -16.21 1.34 2.56
N ILE A 159 -16.99 0.75 1.66
CA ILE A 159 -17.84 1.46 0.71
C ILE A 159 -19.28 1.00 0.95
N TYR A 160 -20.17 1.94 1.21
CA TYR A 160 -21.61 1.71 1.33
C TYR A 160 -22.36 2.29 0.12
N GLY A 161 -23.64 1.93 -0.04
CA GLY A 161 -24.47 2.40 -1.15
C GLY A 161 -24.23 1.66 -2.47
N THR A 162 -23.79 0.40 -2.40
CA THR A 162 -23.74 -0.47 -3.58
C THR A 162 -25.16 -0.86 -4.02
N PRO A 163 -25.39 -1.17 -5.31
CA PRO A 163 -26.72 -1.62 -5.78
C PRO A 163 -27.25 -2.89 -5.11
N THR A 164 -26.39 -3.63 -4.42
CA THR A 164 -26.67 -4.88 -3.71
C THR A 164 -27.00 -4.64 -2.23
N LEU A 165 -26.78 -3.42 -1.71
CA LEU A 165 -27.06 -3.06 -0.33
C LEU A 165 -28.55 -2.71 -0.18
N THR A 166 -29.22 -3.33 0.78
CA THR A 166 -30.58 -2.94 1.18
C THR A 166 -30.50 -1.74 2.14
N ASP A 167 -31.51 -0.87 2.07
CA ASP A 167 -31.68 0.29 2.95
C ASP A 167 -31.73 -0.06 4.45
#